data_AF-A0A5C1QHU1-F1
#
_entry.id   AF-A0A5C1QHU1-F1
#
_cell.length_a   1.000
_cell.length_b   1.000
_cell.length_c   1.000
_cell.angle_alpha   90.00
_cell.angle_beta   90.00
_cell.angle_gamma   90.00
#
_symmetry.space_group_name_H-M   'P 1'
#
loop_
_entity.id
_entity.type
_entity.pdbx_description
1 polymer ?
#
loop_
_entity_poly.entity_id
_entity_poly.type
_entity_poly.pdbx_seq_one_letter_code
_entity_poly.pdbx_strand_id
1 'polypeptide(L)'
;MGQFYYTVASLPMLKYDEPVDLKHSDYLEDCHKWLKPSEWDILKSSLINPETDMEFPGIAEEYRKWEISLRNELVALRSSALGLEADEYTRKGDRFADTASLAAAAFKEESPLIAENTLNKGRWEYIESLKVGHFFDLEFLVLYSLQLQIIERKRCFDEETGFAKYQGIYKNILSGIDDVAVGEQE
;
A
#
# COMPACT_ATOMS: atom_id res chain seq x y z
N MET A 1 17.74 -19.89 -13.38
CA MET A 1 17.07 -20.28 -12.14
C MET A 1 18.01 -19.98 -10.98
N GLY A 2 17.86 -18.82 -10.37
CA GLY A 2 18.62 -18.49 -9.16
C GLY A 2 18.21 -19.41 -8.02
N GLN A 3 19.15 -19.85 -7.19
CA GLN A 3 18.85 -20.67 -6.02
C GLN A 3 18.27 -19.78 -4.90
N PHE A 4 17.01 -19.35 -5.05
CA PHE A 4 16.28 -18.58 -4.02
C PHE A 4 15.92 -19.41 -2.78
N TYR A 5 16.27 -20.69 -2.77
CA TYR A 5 15.95 -21.61 -1.68
C TYR A 5 16.44 -21.11 -0.32
N TYR A 6 17.67 -20.57 -0.24
CA TYR A 6 18.21 -20.12 1.04
C TYR A 6 17.53 -18.85 1.53
N THR A 7 17.35 -17.85 0.66
CA THR A 7 16.68 -16.60 1.02
C THR A 7 15.26 -16.89 1.45
N VAL A 8 14.49 -17.60 0.65
CA VAL A 8 13.08 -17.90 0.95
C VAL A 8 12.93 -18.76 2.21
N ALA A 9 13.77 -19.78 2.41
CA ALA A 9 13.70 -20.63 3.60
C ALA A 9 14.08 -19.90 4.90
N SER A 10 14.85 -18.80 4.81
CA SER A 10 15.23 -17.97 5.96
C SER A 10 14.15 -16.98 6.39
N LEU A 11 13.13 -16.75 5.55
CA LEU A 11 12.11 -15.74 5.81
C LEU A 11 11.11 -16.21 6.87
N PRO A 12 10.76 -15.36 7.85
CA PRO A 12 9.72 -15.68 8.80
C PRO A 12 8.37 -15.78 8.11
N MET A 13 7.54 -16.70 8.61
CA MET A 13 6.14 -16.78 8.19
C MET A 13 5.41 -15.50 8.63
N LEU A 14 4.82 -14.80 7.66
CA LEU A 14 4.06 -13.59 7.94
C LEU A 14 2.59 -13.95 8.17
N LYS A 15 1.98 -13.31 9.18
CA LYS A 15 0.52 -13.33 9.38
C LYS A 15 0.04 -11.90 9.55
N TYR A 16 -1.18 -11.62 9.09
CA TYR A 16 -1.72 -10.27 9.09
C TYR A 16 -1.75 -9.62 10.49
N ASP A 17 -2.12 -10.40 11.52
CA ASP A 17 -2.31 -9.89 12.89
C ASP A 17 -1.12 -10.16 13.82
N GLU A 18 -0.01 -10.70 13.30
CA GLU A 18 1.19 -10.97 14.10
C GLU A 18 2.29 -9.95 13.79
N PRO A 19 2.92 -9.34 14.80
CA PRO A 19 4.07 -8.47 14.59
C PRO A 19 5.27 -9.28 14.09
N VAL A 20 6.05 -8.71 13.17
CA VAL A 20 7.25 -9.35 12.58
C VAL A 20 8.43 -8.40 12.62
N ASP A 21 9.47 -8.68 13.40
CA ASP A 21 10.60 -7.75 13.61
C ASP A 21 11.45 -7.48 12.36
N LEU A 22 11.26 -8.26 11.29
CA LEU A 22 11.87 -8.01 9.98
C LEU A 22 11.32 -6.71 9.37
N LYS A 23 12.23 -5.78 9.05
CA LYS A 23 11.91 -4.57 8.29
C LYS A 23 11.98 -4.83 6.80
N HIS A 24 11.17 -4.11 6.04
CA HIS A 24 11.16 -4.14 4.59
C HIS A 24 12.51 -3.71 4.00
N SER A 25 13.18 -2.72 4.60
CA SER A 25 14.53 -2.29 4.20
C SER A 25 15.55 -3.43 4.29
N ASP A 26 15.55 -4.14 5.41
CA ASP A 26 16.51 -5.20 5.70
C ASP A 26 16.27 -6.39 4.78
N TYR A 27 14.99 -6.72 4.55
CA TYR A 27 14.56 -7.70 3.55
C TYR A 27 15.05 -7.36 2.14
N LEU A 28 14.90 -6.11 1.71
CA LEU A 28 15.35 -5.66 0.39
C LEU A 28 16.89 -5.76 0.25
N GLU A 29 17.64 -5.36 1.27
CA GLU A 29 19.11 -5.50 1.28
C GLU A 29 19.56 -6.95 1.18
N ASP A 30 18.87 -7.86 1.86
CA ASP A 30 19.15 -9.29 1.78
C ASP A 30 18.82 -9.86 0.41
N CYS A 31 17.70 -9.46 -0.20
CA CYS A 31 17.33 -9.89 -1.56
C CYS A 31 18.30 -9.37 -2.63
N HIS A 32 18.78 -8.12 -2.51
CA HIS A 32 19.67 -7.49 -3.47
C HIS A 32 20.98 -8.28 -3.69
N LYS A 33 21.46 -9.01 -2.68
CA LYS A 33 22.68 -9.82 -2.75
C LYS A 33 22.59 -10.97 -3.76
N TRP A 34 21.37 -11.41 -4.09
CA TRP A 34 21.12 -12.63 -4.88
C TRP A 34 20.37 -12.37 -6.18
N LEU A 35 19.80 -11.19 -6.36
CA LEU A 35 19.00 -10.82 -7.53
C LEU A 35 19.85 -10.23 -8.65
N LYS A 36 19.50 -10.54 -9.89
CA LYS A 36 20.03 -9.80 -11.04
C LYS A 36 19.48 -8.37 -11.06
N PRO A 37 20.15 -7.42 -11.74
CA PRO A 37 19.66 -6.04 -11.84
C PRO A 37 18.20 -5.94 -12.30
N SER A 38 17.80 -6.70 -13.32
CA SER A 38 16.42 -6.70 -13.82
C SER A 38 15.40 -7.26 -12.82
N GLU A 39 15.79 -8.24 -12.01
CA GLU A 39 14.91 -8.85 -11.00
C GLU A 39 14.80 -7.94 -9.77
N TRP A 40 15.89 -7.27 -9.42
CA TRP A 40 15.93 -6.26 -8.39
C TRP A 40 15.04 -5.06 -8.71
N ASP A 41 15.07 -4.57 -9.96
CA ASP A 41 14.25 -3.45 -10.39
C ASP A 41 12.75 -3.75 -10.19
N ILE A 42 12.32 -4.96 -10.55
CA ILE A 42 10.94 -5.45 -10.32
C ILE A 42 10.60 -5.48 -8.83
N LEU A 43 11.47 -6.05 -8.00
CA LEU A 43 11.22 -6.17 -6.57
C LEU A 43 11.13 -4.80 -5.90
N LYS A 44 12.03 -3.89 -6.25
CA LYS A 44 12.10 -2.53 -5.69
C LYS A 44 10.93 -1.65 -6.13
N SER A 45 10.47 -1.82 -7.37
CA SER A 45 9.34 -1.05 -7.91
C SER A 45 7.97 -1.59 -7.48
N SER A 46 7.93 -2.79 -6.91
CA SER A 46 6.71 -3.40 -6.39
C SER A 46 6.30 -2.77 -5.05
N LEU A 47 5.40 -1.80 -5.13
CA LEU A 47 4.88 -1.06 -3.99
C LEU A 47 3.41 -1.38 -3.75
N ILE A 48 3.00 -1.39 -2.47
CA ILE A 48 1.57 -1.52 -2.10
C ILE A 48 0.71 -0.40 -2.71
N ASN A 49 1.33 0.74 -3.00
CA ASN A 49 0.73 1.92 -3.59
C ASN A 49 1.49 2.23 -4.89
N PRO A 50 0.94 1.90 -6.07
CA PRO A 50 1.63 2.13 -7.34
C PRO A 50 1.66 3.63 -7.65
N GLU A 51 2.84 4.24 -7.54
CA GLU A 51 3.06 5.66 -7.86
C GLU A 51 3.38 5.89 -9.34
N THR A 52 4.01 4.92 -9.99
CA THR A 52 4.49 5.06 -11.37
C THR A 52 3.52 4.45 -12.36
N ASP A 53 3.50 4.93 -13.60
CA ASP A 53 2.81 4.30 -14.75
C ASP A 53 3.62 3.16 -15.41
N MET A 54 4.71 2.71 -14.78
CA MET A 54 5.54 1.62 -15.31
C MET A 54 4.82 0.28 -15.24
N GLU A 55 4.69 -0.38 -16.38
CA GLU A 55 4.24 -1.77 -16.45
C GLU A 55 5.32 -2.70 -15.90
N PHE A 56 4.90 -3.68 -15.11
CA PHE A 56 5.78 -4.71 -14.59
C PHE A 56 5.53 -6.06 -15.29
N PRO A 57 6.50 -6.96 -15.31
CA PRO A 57 6.26 -8.34 -15.71
C PRO A 57 5.66 -9.15 -14.54
N GLY A 58 4.81 -10.13 -14.88
CA GLY A 58 4.34 -11.13 -13.94
C GLY A 58 3.38 -10.61 -12.86
N ILE A 59 3.48 -11.18 -11.66
CA ILE A 59 2.54 -10.96 -10.55
C ILE A 59 2.55 -9.53 -10.02
N ALA A 60 3.68 -8.82 -10.14
CA ALA A 60 3.76 -7.41 -9.76
C ALA A 60 2.72 -6.57 -10.53
N GLU A 61 2.50 -6.88 -11.81
CA GLU A 61 1.52 -6.20 -12.65
C GLU A 61 0.09 -6.61 -12.32
N GLU A 62 -0.13 -7.88 -11.99
CA GLU A 62 -1.44 -8.37 -11.56
C GLU A 62 -1.90 -7.66 -10.28
N TYR A 63 -1.01 -7.57 -9.29
CA TYR A 63 -1.28 -6.78 -8.08
C TYR A 63 -1.50 -5.31 -8.37
N ARG A 64 -0.66 -4.70 -9.21
CA ARG A 64 -0.78 -3.29 -9.60
C ARG A 64 -2.13 -3.00 -10.25
N LYS A 65 -2.60 -3.84 -11.18
CA LYS A 65 -3.90 -3.67 -11.85
C LYS A 65 -5.05 -3.77 -10.86
N TRP A 66 -4.99 -4.74 -9.97
CA TRP A 66 -5.99 -4.89 -8.92
C TRP A 66 -6.02 -3.68 -7.96
N GLU A 67 -4.86 -3.18 -7.53
CA GLU A 67 -4.78 -2.01 -6.65
C GLU A 67 -5.24 -0.72 -7.35
N ILE A 68 -4.96 -0.56 -8.66
CA ILE A 68 -5.52 0.54 -9.47
C ILE A 68 -7.05 0.45 -9.49
N SER A 69 -7.60 -0.74 -9.71
CA SER A 69 -9.04 -0.94 -9.69
C SER A 69 -9.65 -0.57 -8.34
N LEU A 70 -9.07 -1.03 -7.22
CA LEU A 70 -9.51 -0.67 -5.87
C LEU A 70 -9.51 0.84 -5.64
N ARG A 71 -8.46 1.52 -6.07
CA ARG A 71 -8.35 2.98 -5.94
C ARG A 71 -9.37 3.72 -6.81
N ASN A 72 -9.61 3.25 -8.02
CA ASN A 72 -10.63 3.83 -8.90
C ASN A 72 -12.03 3.70 -8.29
N GLU A 73 -12.37 2.56 -7.69
CA GLU A 73 -13.65 2.37 -7.00
C GLU A 73 -13.76 3.32 -5.78
N LEU A 74 -12.68 3.51 -5.01
CA LEU A 74 -12.65 4.50 -3.92
C LEU A 74 -12.78 5.94 -4.43
N VAL A 75 -12.17 6.28 -5.57
CA VAL A 75 -12.31 7.58 -6.22
C VAL A 75 -13.77 7.83 -6.59
N ALA A 76 -14.43 6.87 -7.24
CA ALA A 76 -15.83 6.99 -7.63
C ALA A 76 -16.77 7.22 -6.43
N LEU A 77 -16.55 6.49 -5.33
CA LEU A 77 -17.34 6.67 -4.11
C LEU A 77 -17.12 8.05 -3.46
N ARG A 78 -15.86 8.50 -3.38
CA ARG A 78 -15.51 9.79 -2.77
C ARG A 78 -15.95 10.98 -3.62
N SER A 79 -15.76 10.91 -4.94
CA SER A 79 -16.17 11.99 -5.85
C SER A 79 -17.68 12.13 -5.88
N SER A 80 -18.43 11.01 -5.88
CA SER A 80 -19.88 11.03 -5.76
C SER A 80 -20.36 11.68 -4.47
N ALA A 81 -19.71 11.39 -3.33
CA ALA A 81 -20.06 12.01 -2.05
C ALA A 81 -19.72 13.51 -1.97
N LEU A 82 -18.70 13.96 -2.71
CA LEU A 82 -18.26 15.36 -2.77
C LEU A 82 -18.90 16.17 -3.90
N GLY A 83 -19.69 15.54 -4.77
CA GLY A 83 -20.26 16.18 -5.96
C GLY A 83 -19.19 16.58 -7.00
N LEU A 84 -18.08 15.83 -7.07
CA LEU A 84 -16.99 16.02 -8.02
C LEU A 84 -17.06 14.98 -9.16
N GLU A 85 -16.53 15.36 -10.32
CA GLU A 85 -16.41 14.46 -11.48
C GLU A 85 -15.30 13.43 -11.23
N ALA A 86 -15.64 12.14 -11.34
CA ALA A 86 -14.71 11.03 -11.05
C ALA A 86 -13.62 10.86 -12.12
N ASP A 87 -13.93 11.21 -13.37
CA ASP A 87 -13.11 10.92 -14.55
C ASP A 87 -11.76 11.64 -14.53
N GLU A 88 -11.66 12.77 -13.83
CA GLU A 88 -10.41 13.53 -13.66
C GLU A 88 -9.38 12.80 -12.78
N TYR A 89 -9.86 11.97 -11.85
CA TYR A 89 -9.02 11.31 -10.83
C TYR A 89 -8.86 9.81 -11.07
N THR A 90 -9.59 9.25 -12.03
CA THR A 90 -9.59 7.82 -12.34
C THR A 90 -8.41 7.48 -13.26
N ARG A 91 -7.68 6.41 -12.93
CA ARG A 91 -6.61 5.90 -13.80
C ARG A 91 -7.14 4.85 -14.77
N LYS A 92 -6.56 4.75 -15.95
CA LYS A 92 -6.88 3.67 -16.89
C LYS A 92 -6.47 2.32 -16.28
N GLY A 93 -7.37 1.34 -16.34
CA GLY A 93 -7.12 0.00 -15.83
C GLY A 93 -8.34 -0.89 -15.96
N ASP A 94 -8.13 -2.18 -15.76
CA ASP A 94 -9.20 -3.18 -15.72
C ASP A 94 -10.04 -3.02 -14.45
N ARG A 95 -11.30 -3.47 -14.49
CA ARG A 95 -12.15 -3.55 -13.30
C ARG A 95 -12.18 -4.96 -12.76
N PHE A 96 -12.02 -5.09 -11.46
CA PHE A 96 -12.13 -6.33 -10.73
C PHE A 96 -13.41 -6.31 -9.88
N ALA A 97 -14.08 -7.46 -9.73
CA ALA A 97 -15.40 -7.49 -9.08
C ALA A 97 -15.33 -7.40 -7.55
N ASP A 98 -14.26 -7.95 -6.97
CA ASP A 98 -13.94 -7.96 -5.55
C ASP A 98 -13.49 -6.57 -5.03
N THR A 99 -12.88 -5.75 -5.87
CA THR A 99 -12.41 -4.42 -5.47
C THR A 99 -13.57 -3.45 -5.18
N ALA A 100 -14.69 -3.56 -5.92
CA ALA A 100 -15.87 -2.72 -5.71
C ALA A 100 -16.53 -2.99 -4.36
N SER A 101 -16.67 -4.26 -3.96
CA SER A 101 -17.26 -4.63 -2.66
C SER A 101 -16.35 -4.22 -1.50
N LEU A 102 -15.03 -4.41 -1.65
CA LEU A 102 -14.03 -3.96 -0.68
C LEU A 102 -14.02 -2.44 -0.49
N ALA A 103 -14.04 -1.68 -1.59
CA ALA A 103 -14.10 -0.22 -1.55
C ALA A 103 -15.37 0.28 -0.85
N ALA A 104 -16.53 -0.31 -1.18
CA ALA A 104 -17.79 0.05 -0.56
C ALA A 104 -17.84 -0.31 0.93
N ALA A 105 -17.23 -1.42 1.35
CA ALA A 105 -17.12 -1.78 2.76
C ALA A 105 -16.28 -0.76 3.53
N ALA A 106 -15.07 -0.45 3.03
CA ALA A 106 -14.19 0.52 3.68
C ALA A 106 -14.78 1.95 3.71
N PHE A 107 -15.53 2.35 2.67
CA PHE A 107 -16.14 3.68 2.58
C PHE A 107 -17.30 3.89 3.57
N LYS A 108 -17.98 2.82 3.99
CA LYS A 108 -19.09 2.88 4.95
C LYS A 108 -18.63 2.95 6.41
N GLU A 109 -17.36 2.68 6.68
CA GLU A 109 -16.83 2.71 8.04
C GLU A 109 -16.76 4.14 8.57
N GLU A 110 -17.25 4.35 9.79
CA GLU A 110 -17.24 5.68 10.44
C GLU A 110 -15.86 6.06 10.96
N SER A 111 -15.04 5.07 11.32
CA SER A 111 -13.69 5.27 11.81
C SER A 111 -12.67 5.13 10.67
N PRO A 112 -11.84 6.16 10.41
CA PRO A 112 -10.77 6.07 9.42
C PRO A 112 -9.79 4.92 9.68
N LEU A 113 -9.53 4.60 10.96
CA LEU A 113 -8.67 3.48 11.33
C LEU A 113 -9.29 2.13 10.95
N ILE A 114 -10.60 1.97 11.14
CA ILE A 114 -11.30 0.75 10.74
C ILE A 114 -11.33 0.63 9.21
N ALA A 115 -11.61 1.73 8.50
CA ALA A 115 -11.56 1.78 7.04
C ALA A 115 -10.19 1.34 6.49
N GLU A 116 -9.10 1.89 7.03
CA GLU A 116 -7.74 1.52 6.61
C GLU A 116 -7.41 0.05 6.91
N ASN A 117 -7.85 -0.47 8.07
CA ASN A 117 -7.67 -1.89 8.40
C ASN A 117 -8.47 -2.81 7.46
N THR A 118 -9.69 -2.42 7.07
CA THR A 118 -10.49 -3.15 6.08
C THR A 118 -9.76 -3.21 4.73
N LEU A 119 -9.22 -2.08 4.26
CA LEU A 119 -8.45 -2.04 3.01
C LEU A 119 -7.17 -2.88 3.08
N ASN A 120 -6.41 -2.78 4.17
CA ASN A 120 -5.17 -3.56 4.36
C ASN A 120 -5.45 -5.06 4.44
N LYS A 121 -6.55 -5.47 5.07
CA LYS A 121 -6.95 -6.87 5.13
C LYS A 121 -7.36 -7.40 3.75
N GLY A 122 -8.12 -6.63 2.97
CA GLY A 122 -8.46 -7.00 1.60
C GLY A 122 -7.23 -7.13 0.70
N ARG A 123 -6.28 -6.19 0.80
CA ARG A 123 -4.96 -6.31 0.10
C ARG A 123 -4.22 -7.58 0.49
N TRP A 124 -4.19 -7.90 1.78
CA TRP A 124 -3.54 -9.09 2.29
C TRP A 124 -4.16 -10.38 1.72
N GLU A 125 -5.49 -10.48 1.75
CA GLU A 125 -6.23 -11.63 1.23
C GLU A 125 -6.01 -11.81 -0.27
N TYR A 126 -5.98 -10.72 -1.04
CA TYR A 126 -5.67 -10.77 -2.45
C TYR A 126 -4.24 -11.23 -2.72
N ILE A 127 -3.25 -10.71 -1.98
CA ILE A 127 -1.85 -11.17 -2.08
C ILE A 127 -1.73 -12.65 -1.74
N GLU A 128 -2.41 -13.14 -0.70
CA GLU A 128 -2.42 -14.58 -0.36
C GLU A 128 -3.02 -15.44 -1.49
N SER A 129 -4.03 -14.95 -2.20
CA SER A 129 -4.59 -15.66 -3.36
C SER A 129 -3.59 -15.79 -4.51
N LEU A 130 -2.72 -14.80 -4.69
CA LEU A 130 -1.66 -14.80 -5.72
C LEU A 130 -0.46 -15.68 -5.35
N LYS A 131 -0.26 -16.05 -4.08
CA LYS A 131 0.86 -16.89 -3.65
C LYS A 131 0.73 -18.35 -4.07
N VAL A 132 -0.47 -18.79 -4.48
CA VAL A 132 -0.72 -20.18 -4.85
C VAL A 132 0.14 -20.56 -6.06
N GLY A 133 1.06 -21.52 -5.88
CA GLY A 133 1.95 -21.99 -6.94
C GLY A 133 3.34 -21.35 -6.93
N HIS A 134 3.56 -20.31 -6.09
CA HIS A 134 4.83 -19.58 -5.98
C HIS A 134 5.51 -19.90 -4.66
N PHE A 135 6.63 -20.63 -4.72
CA PHE A 135 7.32 -21.13 -3.52
C PHE A 135 8.78 -20.70 -3.43
N PHE A 136 9.51 -20.63 -4.55
CA PHE A 136 10.95 -20.37 -4.58
C PHE A 136 11.35 -19.57 -5.83
N ASP A 137 10.56 -18.56 -6.17
CA ASP A 137 10.72 -17.74 -7.36
C ASP A 137 10.70 -16.24 -7.03
N LEU A 138 10.88 -15.41 -8.06
CA LEU A 138 10.90 -13.95 -7.90
C LEU A 138 9.52 -13.44 -7.47
N GLU A 139 8.48 -14.07 -7.97
CA GLU A 139 7.08 -13.78 -7.72
C GLU A 139 6.76 -13.93 -6.23
N PHE A 140 7.26 -15.00 -5.58
CA PHE A 140 7.16 -15.14 -4.13
C PHE A 140 7.85 -13.98 -3.40
N LEU A 141 9.04 -13.56 -3.83
CA LEU A 141 9.76 -12.44 -3.21
C LEU A 141 9.00 -11.11 -3.37
N VAL A 142 8.36 -10.89 -4.51
CA VAL A 142 7.50 -9.73 -4.75
C VAL A 142 6.28 -9.75 -3.82
N LEU A 143 5.58 -10.88 -3.73
CA LEU A 143 4.41 -11.02 -2.86
C LEU A 143 4.78 -10.84 -1.38
N TYR A 144 5.90 -11.43 -0.95
CA TYR A 144 6.42 -11.25 0.40
C TYR A 144 6.78 -9.78 0.70
N SER A 145 7.40 -9.09 -0.25
CA SER A 145 7.69 -7.65 -0.17
C SER A 145 6.43 -6.82 0.09
N LEU A 146 5.34 -7.10 -0.65
CA LEU A 146 4.06 -6.41 -0.49
C LEU A 146 3.43 -6.68 0.88
N GLN A 147 3.53 -7.91 1.39
CA GLN A 147 3.05 -8.26 2.74
C GLN A 147 3.80 -7.52 3.84
N LEU A 148 5.13 -7.44 3.75
CA LEU A 148 5.94 -6.67 4.71
C LEU A 148 5.55 -5.19 4.71
N GLN A 149 5.34 -4.59 3.53
CA GLN A 149 4.88 -3.20 3.43
C GLN A 149 3.53 -2.98 4.11
N ILE A 150 2.59 -3.94 4.04
CA ILE A 150 1.32 -3.88 4.76
C ILE A 150 1.54 -3.93 6.28
N ILE A 151 2.40 -4.84 6.76
CA ILE A 151 2.72 -4.95 8.20
C ILE A 151 3.36 -3.66 8.71
N GLU A 152 4.31 -3.09 7.97
CA GLU A 152 4.94 -1.81 8.32
C GLU A 152 3.94 -0.65 8.31
N ARG A 153 3.04 -0.60 7.34
CA ARG A 153 1.96 0.40 7.30
C ARG A 153 1.08 0.29 8.55
N LYS A 154 0.69 -0.92 8.97
CA LYS A 154 -0.11 -1.14 10.18
C LYS A 154 0.63 -0.67 11.44
N ARG A 155 1.95 -0.87 11.53
CA ARG A 155 2.78 -0.40 12.66
C ARG A 155 2.77 1.12 12.81
N CYS A 156 2.52 1.86 11.73
CA CYS A 156 2.40 3.32 11.78
C CYS A 156 1.06 3.80 12.38
N PHE A 157 0.09 2.91 12.61
CA PHE A 157 -1.19 3.25 13.24
C PHE A 157 -1.04 3.29 14.77
N ASP A 158 -0.16 4.17 15.23
CA ASP A 158 0.10 4.43 16.64
C ASP A 158 -0.61 5.72 17.08
N GLU A 159 -1.40 5.62 18.16
CA GLU A 159 -2.23 6.72 18.66
C GLU A 159 -1.39 7.89 19.16
N GLU A 160 -0.32 7.62 19.91
CA GLU A 160 0.55 8.65 20.49
C GLU A 160 1.25 9.45 19.38
N THR A 161 1.84 8.74 18.41
CA THR A 161 2.48 9.35 17.24
C THR A 161 1.48 10.12 16.39
N GLY A 162 0.27 9.58 16.22
CA GLY A 162 -0.83 10.24 15.50
C GLY A 162 -1.25 11.55 16.16
N PHE A 163 -1.43 11.55 17.47
CA PHE A 163 -1.81 12.72 18.24
C PHE A 163 -0.74 13.81 18.22
N ALA A 164 0.54 13.44 18.37
CA ALA A 164 1.66 14.38 18.26
C ALA A 164 1.72 15.06 16.87
N LYS A 165 1.51 14.30 15.79
CA LYS A 165 1.41 14.87 14.43
C LYS A 165 0.21 15.80 14.27
N TYR A 166 -0.95 15.39 14.79
CA TYR A 166 -2.15 16.22 14.77
C TYR A 166 -1.92 17.57 15.46
N GLN A 167 -1.34 17.56 16.67
CA GLN A 167 -1.00 18.79 17.39
C GLN A 167 -0.05 19.69 16.59
N GLY A 168 0.95 19.09 15.92
CA GLY A 168 1.87 19.83 15.05
C GLY A 168 1.17 20.49 13.87
N ILE A 169 0.31 19.76 13.14
CA ILE A 169 -0.48 20.29 12.03
C ILE A 169 -1.40 21.41 12.52
N TYR A 170 -2.11 21.19 13.62
CA TYR A 170 -3.03 22.15 14.19
C TYR A 170 -2.32 23.44 14.61
N LYS A 171 -1.15 23.33 15.24
CA LYS A 171 -0.30 24.48 15.59
C LYS A 171 0.16 25.24 14.35
N ASN A 172 0.58 24.54 13.29
CA ASN A 172 1.01 25.16 12.04
C ASN A 172 -0.13 25.89 11.32
N ILE A 173 -1.34 25.33 11.33
CA ILE A 173 -2.53 25.97 10.77
C ILE A 173 -2.86 27.24 11.57
N LEU A 174 -2.86 27.16 12.90
CA LEU A 174 -3.11 28.33 13.76
C LEU A 174 -2.07 29.44 13.54
N SER A 175 -0.77 29.11 13.51
CA SER A 175 0.28 30.10 13.25
C SER A 175 0.22 30.67 11.83
N GLY A 176 -0.18 29.86 10.84
CA GLY A 176 -0.37 30.32 9.47
C GLY A 176 -1.60 31.22 9.29
N ILE A 177 -2.62 31.06 10.13
CA ILE A 177 -3.79 31.96 10.17
C ILE A 177 -3.40 33.31 10.79
N ASP A 178 -2.54 33.31 11.82
CA ASP A 178 -2.05 34.55 12.46
C ASP A 178 -1.21 35.38 11.47
N ASP A 179 -0.39 34.77 10.61
CA ASP A 179 0.38 35.49 9.58
C ASP A 179 -0.49 36.10 8.47
N VAL A 180 -1.63 35.47 8.12
CA VAL A 180 -2.56 36.00 7.11
C VAL A 180 -3.41 37.15 7.68
N ALA A 181 -3.75 37.11 8.97
CA ALA A 181 -4.50 38.19 9.62
C ALA A 181 -3.69 39.49 9.80
N VAL A 182 -2.36 39.41 9.78
CA VAL A 182 -1.46 40.58 9.88
C VAL A 182 -1.19 41.20 8.50
N GLY A 183 -1.38 40.46 7.40
CA GLY A 183 -1.12 40.92 6.02
C GLY A 183 -2.23 41.71 5.33
N GLU A 184 -3.42 41.85 5.94
CA GLU A 184 -4.54 42.64 5.38
C GLU A 184 -4.63 44.08 5.95
N GLN A 185 -3.62 44.52 6.70
CA GLN A 185 -3.50 45.89 7.21
C GLN A 185 -2.25 46.61 6.70
N GLU A 186 -2.05 46.68 5.38
CA GLU A 186 -1.19 47.70 4.75
C GLU A 186 -1.87 48.32 3.50
#